data_AF-A0A535HR51-F1
#
_entry.id   AF-A0A535HR51-F1
#
_cell.length_a   1.000
_cell.length_b   1.000
_cell.length_c   1.000
_cell.angle_alpha   90.00
_cell.angle_beta   90.00
_cell.angle_gamma   90.00
#
_symmetry.space_group_name_H-M   'P 1'
#
loop_
_entity.id
_entity.type
_entity.pdbx_description
1 polymer ?
#
loop_
_entity_poly.entity_id
_entity_poly.type
_entity_poly.pdbx_seq_one_letter_code
_entity_poly.pdbx_strand_id
1 'polypeptide(L)'
;MGKIVGYRSLNQLSWAPEEGGVRSTRRAPLCELDGLLNQLEDINVRGFAVPGRVRVALQRHGITMSPRDGAAEMIEAIFVLQERYMLRPEQSAPTGRSGDDLRRRLAV
;
A
#
# COMPACT_ATOMS: atom_id res chain seq x y z
N MET A 1 4.54 3.90 28.47
CA MET A 1 4.94 3.14 27.27
C MET A 1 4.65 4.00 26.04
N GLY A 2 5.67 4.68 25.50
CA GLY A 2 5.47 5.61 24.38
C GLY A 2 5.42 4.87 23.04
N LYS A 3 4.33 5.03 22.28
CA LYS A 3 4.23 4.57 20.89
C LYS A 3 4.21 5.81 19.99
N ILE A 4 5.38 6.16 19.47
CA ILE A 4 5.54 7.12 18.37
C ILE A 4 6.06 6.30 17.20
N VAL A 5 5.17 5.71 16.41
CA VAL A 5 5.55 4.97 15.20
C VAL A 5 4.46 5.22 14.17
N GLY A 6 4.82 5.67 12.97
CA GLY A 6 3.87 5.87 11.87
C GLY A 6 4.14 7.16 11.09
N TYR A 7 3.73 8.31 11.65
CA TYR A 7 3.81 9.61 10.95
C TYR A 7 5.23 10.13 10.63
N ARG A 8 6.29 9.50 11.15
CA ARG A 8 7.67 9.97 10.96
C ARG A 8 8.41 9.36 9.77
N SER A 9 8.00 8.20 9.27
CA SER A 9 8.84 7.47 8.31
C SER A 9 8.78 8.04 6.90
N LEU A 10 7.64 8.60 6.46
CA LEU A 10 7.51 9.14 5.10
C LEU A 10 8.05 10.57 4.93
N ASN A 11 8.10 11.36 6.00
CA ASN A 11 8.78 12.66 5.98
C ASN A 11 10.32 12.55 6.05
N GLN A 12 10.87 11.38 6.40
CA GLN A 12 12.32 11.16 6.50
C GLN A 12 12.93 10.42 5.31
N LEU A 13 12.12 10.04 4.32
CA LEU A 13 12.62 9.52 3.07
C LEU A 13 13.18 10.67 2.24
N SER A 14 14.47 10.93 2.43
CA SER A 14 15.28 11.83 1.61
C SER A 14 15.52 11.16 0.27
N TRP A 15 14.67 11.45 -0.71
CA TRP A 15 14.85 11.02 -2.09
C TRP A 15 16.03 11.79 -2.70
N ALA A 16 16.85 11.12 -3.52
CA ALA A 16 17.69 11.81 -4.50
C ALA A 16 16.81 12.80 -5.28
N PRO A 17 17.33 13.95 -5.74
CA PRO A 17 16.50 15.01 -6.34
C PRO A 17 15.78 14.49 -7.57
N GLU A 18 14.56 14.00 -7.37
CA GLU A 18 13.66 13.58 -8.43
C GLU A 18 13.11 14.80 -9.14
N GLU A 19 13.07 14.74 -10.46
CA GLU A 19 12.37 15.72 -11.28
C GLU A 19 10.90 15.82 -10.83
N GLY A 20 10.41 17.04 -10.67
CA GLY A 20 9.20 17.34 -9.88
C GLY A 20 7.90 16.63 -10.33
N GLY A 21 7.81 16.26 -11.61
CA GLY A 21 6.65 15.53 -12.16
C GLY A 21 6.56 14.09 -11.67
N VAL A 22 7.71 13.42 -11.54
CA VAL A 22 7.78 12.03 -11.09
C VAL A 22 7.54 11.95 -9.58
N ARG A 23 8.09 12.91 -8.82
CA ARG A 23 7.90 13.02 -7.37
C ARG A 23 6.42 13.21 -6.99
N SER A 24 5.73 14.10 -7.69
CA SER A 24 4.32 14.42 -7.40
C SER A 24 3.41 13.23 -7.69
N THR A 25 3.67 12.50 -8.77
CA THR A 25 2.91 11.31 -9.19
C THR A 25 3.04 10.16 -8.19
N ARG A 26 4.18 10.03 -7.51
CA ARG A 26 4.41 8.97 -6.50
C ARG A 26 3.87 9.30 -5.11
N ARG A 27 3.83 10.58 -4.73
CA ARG A 27 3.32 10.99 -3.42
C ARG A 27 1.83 10.67 -3.24
N ALA A 28 1.04 10.77 -4.31
CA ALA A 28 -0.40 10.51 -4.23
C ALA A 28 -0.71 9.06 -3.78
N PRO A 29 -0.20 8.00 -4.43
CA PRO A 29 -0.38 6.63 -3.96
C PRO A 29 0.15 6.37 -2.54
N LEU A 30 1.31 6.93 -2.19
CA LEU A 30 1.88 6.76 -0.84
C LEU A 30 1.03 7.42 0.24
N CYS A 31 0.48 8.62 -0.02
CA CYS A 31 -0.43 9.29 0.91
C CYS A 31 -1.77 8.55 1.04
N GLU A 32 -2.29 7.96 -0.05
CA GLU A 32 -3.49 7.12 0.01
C GLU A 32 -3.25 5.87 0.86
N LEU A 33 -2.10 5.19 0.68
CA LEU A 33 -1.72 4.03 1.47
C LEU A 33 -1.55 4.36 2.96
N ASP A 34 -0.99 5.52 3.30
CA ASP A 34 -0.92 6.00 4.69
C ASP A 34 -2.29 6.23 5.32
N GLY A 35 -3.22 6.79 4.55
CA GLY A 35 -4.60 6.97 4.98
C GLY A 35 -5.30 5.64 5.29
N LEU A 36 -5.01 4.60 4.50
CA LEU A 36 -5.51 3.24 4.73
C LEU A 36 -4.82 2.58 5.93
N LEU A 37 -3.50 2.78 6.09
CA LEU A 37 -2.73 2.26 7.20
C LEU A 37 -3.28 2.75 8.55
N ASN A 38 -3.50 4.07 8.68
CA ASN A 38 -4.08 4.65 9.90
C ASN A 38 -5.47 4.06 10.24
N GLN A 39 -6.32 3.84 9.23
CA GLN A 39 -7.63 3.22 9.43
C GLN A 39 -7.52 1.77 9.87
N LEU A 40 -6.62 1.00 9.25
CA LEU A 40 -6.41 -0.41 9.57
C LEU A 40 -5.79 -0.59 10.96
N GLU A 41 -4.88 0.29 11.37
CA GLU A 41 -4.32 0.26 12.72
C GLU A 41 -5.39 0.48 13.79
N ASP A 42 -6.29 1.46 13.60
CA ASP A 42 -7.41 1.69 14.53
C ASP A 42 -8.37 0.49 14.56
N ILE A 43 -8.70 -0.07 13.39
CA ILE A 43 -9.53 -1.29 13.27
C ILE A 43 -8.88 -2.46 14.00
N ASN A 44 -7.57 -2.67 13.81
CA ASN A 44 -6.81 -3.76 14.39
C ASN A 44 -6.78 -3.65 15.93
N VAL A 45 -6.55 -2.44 16.45
CA VAL A 45 -6.55 -2.17 17.90
C VAL A 45 -7.93 -2.42 18.51
N ARG A 46 -9.00 -2.05 17.80
CA ARG A 46 -10.38 -2.20 18.28
C ARG A 46 -10.99 -3.57 18.01
N GLY A 47 -10.32 -4.43 17.24
CA GLY A 47 -10.81 -5.75 16.87
C GLY A 47 -12.05 -5.71 15.97
N PHE A 48 -12.23 -4.66 15.18
CA PHE A 48 -13.39 -4.53 14.28
C PHE A 48 -13.17 -5.27 12.96
N ALA A 49 -14.28 -5.60 12.30
CA ALA A 49 -14.23 -6.13 10.94
C ALA A 49 -13.76 -5.04 9.96
N VAL A 50 -12.89 -5.43 9.02
CA VAL A 50 -12.38 -4.51 7.99
C VAL A 50 -13.50 -4.13 7.01
N PRO A 51 -13.81 -2.83 6.83
CA PRO A 51 -14.82 -2.39 5.88
C PRO A 51 -14.48 -2.77 4.43
N GLY A 52 -15.49 -3.16 3.64
CA GLY A 52 -15.31 -3.51 2.22
C GLY A 52 -14.65 -2.40 1.39
N ARG A 53 -14.91 -1.12 1.72
CA ARG A 53 -14.26 0.03 1.06
C ARG A 53 -12.73 0.04 1.19
N VAL A 54 -12.20 -0.40 2.34
CA VAL A 54 -10.76 -0.50 2.58
C VAL A 54 -10.17 -1.58 1.67
N ARG A 55 -10.89 -2.69 1.54
CA ARG A 55 -10.47 -3.79 0.65
C ARG A 55 -10.43 -3.38 -0.81
N VAL A 56 -11.45 -2.67 -1.27
CA VAL A 56 -11.49 -2.14 -2.65
C VAL A 56 -10.36 -1.14 -2.90
N ALA A 57 -10.04 -0.28 -1.93
CA ALA A 57 -8.94 0.66 -2.05
C ALA A 57 -7.59 -0.05 -2.20
N LEU A 58 -7.31 -1.06 -1.37
CA LEU A 58 -6.07 -1.86 -1.45
C LEU A 58 -5.95 -2.62 -2.78
N GLN A 59 -7.05 -3.16 -3.30
CA GLN A 59 -7.09 -3.78 -4.62
C GLN A 59 -6.73 -2.80 -5.76
N ARG A 60 -7.13 -1.52 -5.66
CA ARG A 60 -6.75 -0.49 -6.65
C ARG A 60 -5.25 -0.22 -6.65
N HIS A 61 -4.56 -0.46 -5.54
CA HIS A 61 -3.11 -0.38 -5.44
C HIS A 61 -2.41 -1.70 -5.82
N GLY A 62 -3.15 -2.71 -6.30
CA GLY A 62 -2.60 -4.00 -6.75
C GLY A 62 -2.40 -5.02 -5.63
N ILE A 63 -2.92 -4.77 -4.43
CA ILE A 63 -2.86 -5.72 -3.32
C ILE A 63 -3.95 -6.77 -3.50
N THR A 64 -3.54 -8.04 -3.64
CA THR A 64 -4.46 -9.18 -3.67
C THR A 64 -4.70 -9.63 -2.24
N MET A 65 -5.96 -9.77 -1.85
CA MET A 65 -6.35 -10.14 -0.49
C MET A 65 -7.40 -11.24 -0.51
N SER A 66 -7.30 -12.16 0.43
CA SER A 66 -8.31 -13.18 0.71
C SER A 66 -9.49 -12.57 1.47
N PRO A 67 -10.72 -13.10 1.30
CA PRO A 67 -11.85 -12.75 2.14
C PRO A 67 -11.59 -12.91 3.64
N ARG A 68 -10.70 -13.83 4.01
CA ARG A 68 -10.34 -14.18 5.39
C ARG A 68 -9.29 -13.26 6.02
N ASP A 69 -8.63 -12.42 5.22
CA ASP A 69 -7.58 -11.53 5.74
C ASP A 69 -8.18 -10.49 6.68
N GLY A 70 -7.52 -10.33 7.83
CA GLY A 70 -7.84 -9.35 8.85
C GLY A 70 -7.05 -8.06 8.65
N ALA A 71 -7.14 -7.17 9.64
CA ALA A 71 -6.46 -5.87 9.56
C ALA A 71 -4.93 -6.01 9.62
N ALA A 72 -4.41 -6.98 10.37
CA ALA A 72 -2.97 -7.22 10.50
C ALA A 72 -2.33 -7.63 9.16
N GLU A 73 -2.94 -8.57 8.45
CA GLU A 73 -2.45 -9.04 7.14
C GLU A 73 -2.47 -7.91 6.11
N MET A 74 -3.47 -7.04 6.16
CA MET A 74 -3.56 -5.88 5.27
C MET A 74 -2.53 -4.81 5.59
N ILE A 75 -2.20 -4.58 6.87
CA ILE A 75 -1.14 -3.67 7.30
C ILE A 75 0.21 -4.15 6.76
N GLU A 76 0.51 -5.45 6.88
CA GLU A 76 1.74 -6.04 6.33
C GLU A 76 1.82 -5.88 4.81
N ALA A 77 0.71 -6.13 4.11
CA ALA A 77 0.66 -5.95 2.66
C ALA A 77 0.92 -4.50 2.22
N ILE A 78 0.45 -3.51 2.99
CA ILE A 78 0.76 -2.08 2.74
C ILE A 78 2.25 -1.83 2.93
N PHE A 79 2.88 -2.35 3.98
CA PHE A 79 4.31 -2.15 4.20
C PHE A 79 5.16 -2.76 3.08
N VAL A 80 4.85 -3.96 2.63
CA VAL A 80 5.55 -4.60 1.49
C VAL A 80 5.39 -3.75 0.22
N LEU A 81 4.20 -3.19 -0.01
CA LEU A 81 3.96 -2.35 -1.17
C LEU A 81 4.74 -1.03 -1.07
N GLN A 82 4.70 -0.35 0.09
CA GLN A 82 5.46 0.87 0.33
C GLN A 82 6.96 0.62 0.17
N GLU A 83 7.51 -0.45 0.76
CA GLU A 83 8.90 -0.85 0.59
C GLU A 83 9.25 -1.06 -0.89
N ARG A 84 8.38 -1.72 -1.66
CA ARG A 84 8.59 -1.88 -3.11
C ARG A 84 8.58 -0.54 -3.86
N TYR A 85 7.69 0.39 -3.51
CA TYR A 85 7.70 1.75 -4.06
C TYR A 85 9.03 2.47 -3.74
N MET A 86 9.56 2.26 -2.54
CA MET A 86 10.84 2.83 -2.11
C MET A 86 12.03 2.23 -2.87
N LEU A 87 12.04 0.92 -3.09
CA LEU A 87 13.15 0.20 -3.72
C LEU A 87 13.14 0.29 -5.25
N ARG A 88 11.96 0.37 -5.88
CA ARG A 88 11.80 0.37 -7.35
C ARG A 88 10.79 1.41 -7.82
N PRO A 89 11.18 2.68 -7.84
CA PRO A 89 10.27 3.77 -8.15
C PRO A 89 9.64 3.72 -9.56
N GLU A 90 10.38 3.22 -10.56
CA GLU A 90 9.94 3.15 -11.96
C GLU A 90 8.89 2.06 -12.24
N GLN A 91 8.77 1.05 -11.38
CA GLN A 91 7.95 -0.16 -11.62
C GLN A 91 6.64 -0.18 -10.84
N SER A 92 6.40 0.83 -10.00
CA SER A 92 5.42 0.69 -8.92
C SER A 92 4.07 1.33 -9.21
N ALA A 93 3.92 2.10 -10.31
CA ALA A 93 2.59 2.49 -10.75
C ALA A 93 1.83 1.23 -11.18
N PRO A 94 0.66 0.90 -10.58
CA PRO A 94 -0.17 -0.19 -11.07
C PRO A 94 -0.75 0.26 -12.40
N THR A 95 -0.01 0.04 -13.48
CA THR A 95 -0.61 -0.08 -14.80
C THR A 95 -1.58 -1.24 -14.68
N GLY A 96 -2.89 -0.95 -14.74
CA GLY A 96 -3.98 -1.87 -14.36
C GLY A 96 -4.08 -3.14 -15.21
N ARG A 97 -3.09 -4.04 -15.13
CA ARG A 97 -3.00 -5.29 -15.89
C ARG A 97 -2.30 -6.43 -15.15
N SER A 98 -2.07 -6.36 -13.84
CA SER A 98 -1.40 -7.46 -13.13
C SER A 98 -2.26 -8.73 -12.96
N GLY A 99 -3.59 -8.64 -13.20
CA GLY A 99 -4.47 -9.81 -13.23
C GLY A 99 -4.40 -10.61 -14.55
N ASP A 100 -3.99 -9.98 -15.65
CA ASP A 100 -3.89 -10.65 -16.96
C ASP A 100 -2.61 -11.47 -17.09
N ASP A 101 -1.51 -11.01 -16.49
CA ASP A 101 -0.20 -11.67 -16.62
C ASP A 101 -0.16 -13.02 -15.87
N LEU A 102 -0.83 -13.13 -14.72
CA LEU A 102 -0.94 -14.39 -13.99
C LEU A 102 -1.87 -15.40 -14.70
N ARG A 103 -2.97 -14.94 -15.30
CA ARG A 103 -3.87 -15.78 -16.12
C ARG A 103 -3.17 -16.27 -17.40
N ARG A 104 -2.36 -15.43 -18.04
CA ARG A 104 -1.60 -15.81 -19.24
C ARG A 104 -0.51 -16.85 -18.93
N ARG A 105 0.07 -16.84 -17.73
CA ARG A 105 1.09 -17.81 -17.31
C ARG A 105 0.53 -19.16 -16.84
N LEU A 106 -0.75 -19.24 -16.49
CA LEU A 106 -1.44 -20.48 -16.10
C LEU A 106 -2.23 -21.12 -17.25
N ALA A 107 -2.30 -20.48 -18.42
CA ALA A 107 -2.98 -20.98 -19.61
C ALA A 107 -2.04 -21.75 -20.57
N VAL A 108 -0.95 -22.32 -20.05
CA VAL A 108 -0.02 -23.21 -20.78
C VAL A 108 -0.09 -24.60 -20.19
#